data_AF-A0A7W9ZLQ8-F1
#
_entry.id   AF-A0A7W9ZLQ8-F1
#
_cell.length_a   1.000
_cell.length_b   1.000
_cell.length_c   1.000
_cell.angle_alpha   90.00
_cell.angle_beta   90.00
_cell.angle_gamma   90.00
#
_symmetry.space_group_name_H-M   'P 1'
#
loop_
_entity.id
_entity.type
_entity.pdbx_description
1 polymer ?
#
loop_
_entity_poly.entity_id
_entity_poly.type
_entity_poly.pdbx_seq_one_letter_code
_entity_poly.pdbx_strand_id
1 'polypeptide(L)'
;MKMKIINILFCLFLITLTGCNSNDNDTLKNNAQQTKSRKKRDLKKEEVTQEKPKSKEELLREKLSDDQKTHLDWLKTALTNPGEFDKFLQHDEIKIKSALNHIKTELDKCTGDNAEQQKSIFKQIVQGALNGGIDGFGTNNAVSTCGNS
;
A
#
# COMPACT_ATOMS: atom_id res chain seq x y z
N MET A 1 -36.46 -18.47 -11.97
CA MET A 1 -35.46 -19.53 -12.29
C MET A 1 -34.78 -19.14 -13.60
N LYS A 2 -33.46 -19.39 -13.70
CA LYS A 2 -32.54 -19.16 -14.86
C LYS A 2 -32.07 -17.69 -15.00
N MET A 3 -30.79 -17.33 -14.92
CA MET A 3 -29.52 -18.07 -14.93
C MET A 3 -28.41 -17.28 -14.20
N LYS A 4 -27.53 -18.02 -13.50
CA LYS A 4 -26.14 -17.68 -13.23
C LYS A 4 -25.36 -17.94 -14.52
N ILE A 5 -24.50 -17.02 -14.97
CA ILE A 5 -23.28 -17.24 -15.77
C ILE A 5 -22.74 -15.86 -16.24
N ILE A 6 -21.41 -15.75 -16.26
CA ILE A 6 -20.54 -14.62 -16.67
C ILE A 6 -20.13 -13.76 -15.46
N ASN A 7 -18.86 -13.76 -15.01
CA ASN A 7 -17.72 -13.37 -15.85
C ASN A 7 -16.38 -14.02 -15.42
N ILE A 8 -16.25 -15.35 -15.46
CA ILE A 8 -14.94 -16.03 -15.28
C ILE A 8 -13.99 -15.76 -16.47
N LEU A 9 -14.50 -15.20 -17.57
CA LEU A 9 -13.71 -14.85 -18.75
C LEU A 9 -12.69 -13.73 -18.49
N PHE A 10 -12.89 -12.91 -17.45
CA PHE A 10 -11.98 -11.81 -17.14
C PHE A 10 -10.69 -12.27 -16.41
N CYS A 11 -10.71 -13.45 -15.77
CA CYS A 11 -9.57 -13.95 -15.00
C CYS A 11 -8.47 -14.59 -15.87
N LEU A 12 -8.78 -14.99 -17.10
CA LEU A 12 -7.83 -15.68 -17.98
C LEU A 12 -6.94 -14.72 -18.81
N PHE A 13 -7.29 -13.43 -18.90
CA PHE A 13 -6.53 -12.46 -19.70
C PHE A 13 -5.26 -11.94 -19.01
N LEU A 14 -5.07 -12.23 -17.71
CA LEU A 14 -3.93 -11.74 -16.92
C LEU A 14 -2.67 -12.63 -17.00
N ILE A 15 -2.77 -13.84 -17.57
CA ILE A 15 -1.69 -14.85 -17.51
C ILE A 15 -0.71 -14.76 -18.69
N THR A 16 -0.95 -13.93 -19.71
CA THR A 16 -0.14 -13.92 -20.94
C THR A 16 0.81 -12.73 -21.13
N LEU A 17 1.06 -11.90 -20.10
CA LEU A 17 1.99 -10.75 -20.22
C LEU A 17 3.29 -10.88 -19.41
N THR A 18 3.55 -12.01 -18.76
CA THR A 18 4.91 -12.36 -18.32
C THR A 18 5.62 -13.11 -19.46
N GLY A 19 5.91 -12.39 -20.54
CA GLY A 19 6.65 -12.87 -21.71
C GLY A 19 7.78 -11.90 -22.07
N CYS A 20 8.99 -12.25 -21.65
CA CYS A 20 10.32 -11.72 -22.03
C CYS A 20 10.64 -10.23 -21.80
N ASN A 21 11.61 -9.98 -20.91
CA ASN A 21 12.75 -9.11 -21.25
C ASN A 21 14.01 -9.60 -20.51
N SER A 22 14.67 -10.62 -21.05
CA SER A 22 16.09 -10.84 -20.76
C SER A 22 16.86 -9.82 -21.57
N ASN A 23 17.33 -8.77 -20.90
CA ASN A 23 18.36 -7.89 -21.44
C ASN A 23 19.68 -8.67 -21.45
N ASP A 24 19.88 -9.47 -22.50
CA ASP A 24 21.19 -10.01 -22.86
C ASP A 24 22.01 -8.86 -23.43
N ASN A 25 22.84 -8.27 -22.58
CA ASN A 25 23.84 -7.32 -22.99
C ASN A 25 25.18 -7.80 -22.47
N ASP A 26 25.86 -8.67 -23.23
CA ASP A 26 27.29 -8.47 -23.45
C ASP A 26 27.78 -9.22 -24.69
N THR A 27 28.24 -8.44 -25.66
CA THR A 27 28.96 -8.89 -26.85
C THR A 27 30.40 -8.41 -26.73
N LEU A 28 31.31 -9.38 -26.57
CA LEU A 28 32.76 -9.34 -26.87
C LEU A 28 33.66 -8.34 -26.11
N LYS A 29 34.67 -8.85 -25.37
CA LYS A 29 36.08 -8.93 -25.85
C LYS A 29 37.05 -9.63 -24.89
N ASN A 30 38.10 -10.15 -25.52
CA ASN A 30 39.18 -10.99 -25.04
C ASN A 30 40.17 -10.31 -24.06
N ASN A 31 40.91 -11.19 -23.38
CA ASN A 31 42.35 -11.20 -23.11
C ASN A 31 42.88 -10.91 -21.70
N ALA A 32 43.72 -11.87 -21.31
CA ALA A 32 44.65 -11.90 -20.20
C ALA A 32 45.41 -10.59 -19.96
N GLN A 33 45.66 -10.25 -18.69
CA GLN A 33 47.01 -10.13 -18.14
C GLN A 33 46.99 -9.77 -16.64
N GLN A 34 47.85 -10.46 -15.89
CA GLN A 34 48.28 -10.07 -14.55
C GLN A 34 48.82 -8.65 -14.53
N THR A 35 48.50 -7.85 -13.50
CA THR A 35 49.46 -6.90 -12.93
C THR A 35 49.30 -6.80 -11.42
N LYS A 36 50.45 -6.94 -10.74
CA LYS A 36 50.68 -6.93 -9.31
C LYS A 36 50.49 -5.53 -8.68
N SER A 37 50.20 -5.56 -7.37
CA SER A 37 50.58 -4.58 -6.33
C SER A 37 50.28 -3.10 -6.54
N ARG A 38 49.30 -2.59 -5.77
CA ARG A 38 49.48 -1.27 -5.13
C ARG A 38 48.95 -1.26 -3.70
N LYS A 39 49.93 -1.06 -2.82
CA LYS A 39 49.90 -0.87 -1.36
C LYS A 39 48.94 0.26 -0.95
N LYS A 40 48.18 -0.02 0.12
CA LYS A 40 47.57 0.88 1.11
C LYS A 40 46.80 2.13 0.63
N ARG A 41 45.49 2.10 0.88
CA ARG A 41 44.82 3.21 1.56
C ARG A 41 43.84 2.59 2.54
N ASP A 42 44.19 2.59 3.83
CA ASP A 42 43.22 2.43 4.90
C ASP A 42 42.29 3.66 4.83
N LEU A 43 41.28 3.59 3.95
CA LEU A 43 40.15 4.50 3.98
C LEU A 43 39.34 4.11 5.21
N LYS A 44 39.70 4.70 6.35
CA LYS A 44 38.74 4.89 7.43
C LYS A 44 37.68 5.83 6.86
N LYS A 45 36.68 5.25 6.18
CA LYS A 45 35.39 5.90 5.94
C LYS A 45 34.84 6.18 7.33
N GLU A 46 34.92 7.44 7.76
CA GLU A 46 33.87 7.93 8.65
C GLU A 46 32.56 7.63 7.92
N GLU A 47 31.81 6.66 8.43
CA GLU A 47 30.43 6.44 8.06
C GLU A 47 29.67 7.69 8.48
N VAL A 48 29.63 8.68 7.57
CA VAL A 48 28.55 9.65 7.55
C VAL A 48 27.31 8.81 7.38
N THR A 49 26.61 8.58 8.49
CA THR A 49 25.30 7.93 8.51
C THR A 49 24.40 8.84 7.68
N GLN A 50 24.30 8.59 6.38
CA GLN A 50 23.29 9.24 5.55
C GLN A 50 21.96 8.74 6.12
N GLU A 51 21.32 9.57 6.95
CA GLU A 51 19.94 9.34 7.37
C GLU A 51 19.13 9.15 6.09
N LYS A 52 18.64 7.92 5.88
CA LYS A 52 17.79 7.60 4.76
C LYS A 52 16.64 8.62 4.76
N PRO A 53 16.35 9.29 3.63
CA PRO A 53 15.26 10.25 3.59
C PRO A 53 13.98 9.58 4.07
N LYS A 54 13.31 10.21 5.05
CA LYS A 54 12.05 9.72 5.63
C LYS A 54 11.04 9.49 4.52
N SER A 55 10.35 8.37 4.59
CA SER A 55 9.26 8.04 3.68
C SER A 55 8.06 8.99 3.86
N LYS A 56 7.19 9.06 2.85
CA LYS A 56 5.93 9.84 2.94
C LYS A 56 5.08 9.40 4.12
N GLU A 57 5.06 8.09 4.42
CA GLU A 57 4.36 7.54 5.57
C GLU A 57 4.94 8.05 6.90
N GLU A 58 6.26 8.05 7.06
CA GLU A 58 6.92 8.54 8.27
C GLU A 58 6.65 10.03 8.50
N LEU A 59 6.76 10.84 7.46
CA LEU A 59 6.45 12.28 7.52
C LEU A 59 4.98 12.55 7.83
N LEU A 60 4.07 11.72 7.28
CA LEU A 60 2.64 11.82 7.60
C LEU A 60 2.39 11.46 9.07
N ARG A 61 2.99 10.36 9.58
CA ARG A 61 2.80 9.88 10.95
C ARG A 61 3.18 10.91 12.01
N GLU A 62 4.19 11.75 11.76
CA GLU A 62 4.56 12.85 12.65
C GLU A 62 3.43 13.87 12.88
N LYS A 63 2.45 13.93 11.97
CA LYS A 63 1.35 14.89 11.98
C LYS A 63 0.00 14.28 12.38
N LEU A 64 -0.05 12.97 12.56
CA LEU A 64 -1.26 12.23 12.93
C LEU A 64 -1.38 12.09 14.45
N SER A 65 -2.62 12.07 14.95
CA SER A 65 -2.87 11.60 16.33
C SER A 65 -2.57 10.11 16.46
N ASP A 66 -2.48 9.60 17.69
CA ASP A 66 -2.18 8.18 17.92
C ASP A 66 -3.28 7.27 17.35
N ASP A 67 -4.55 7.63 17.53
CA ASP A 67 -5.68 6.94 16.89
C ASP A 67 -5.54 6.91 15.35
N GLN A 68 -5.20 8.05 14.75
CA GLN A 68 -5.01 8.14 13.30
C GLN A 68 -3.86 7.26 12.83
N LYS A 69 -2.76 7.14 13.60
CA LYS A 69 -1.66 6.21 13.28
C LYS A 69 -2.16 4.77 13.31
N THR A 70 -2.93 4.38 14.33
CA THR A 70 -3.53 3.04 14.42
C THR A 70 -4.44 2.74 13.23
N HIS A 71 -5.24 3.71 12.78
CA HIS A 71 -6.10 3.51 11.61
C HIS A 71 -5.36 3.59 10.28
N LEU A 72 -4.22 4.29 10.23
CA LEU A 72 -3.31 4.25 9.09
C LEU A 72 -2.68 2.86 8.96
N ASP A 73 -2.26 2.25 10.07
CA ASP A 73 -1.79 0.87 10.12
C ASP A 73 -2.88 -0.10 9.67
N TRP A 74 -4.09 0.05 10.21
CA TRP A 74 -5.24 -0.76 9.78
C TRP A 74 -5.49 -0.63 8.27
N LEU A 75 -5.48 0.60 7.74
CA LEU A 75 -5.70 0.87 6.33
C LEU A 75 -4.61 0.26 5.45
N LYS A 76 -3.35 0.31 5.89
CA LYS A 76 -2.23 -0.35 5.22
C LYS A 76 -2.43 -1.87 5.13
N THR A 77 -3.00 -2.50 6.16
CA THR A 77 -3.37 -3.93 6.09
C THR A 77 -4.59 -4.19 5.22
N ALA A 78 -5.49 -3.21 5.09
CA ALA A 78 -6.67 -3.32 4.26
C ALA A 78 -6.33 -3.16 2.77
N LEU A 79 -5.44 -2.25 2.40
CA LEU A 79 -5.03 -2.00 1.02
C LEU A 79 -3.91 -2.96 0.60
N THR A 80 -4.28 -4.19 0.25
CA THR A 80 -3.33 -5.26 -0.07
C THR A 80 -2.77 -5.19 -1.49
N ASN A 81 -3.39 -4.44 -2.40
CA ASN A 81 -2.91 -4.37 -3.77
C ASN A 81 -1.67 -3.47 -3.85
N PRO A 82 -0.67 -3.82 -4.67
CA PRO A 82 0.54 -3.03 -4.83
C PRO A 82 0.24 -1.57 -5.18
N GLY A 83 0.78 -0.63 -4.40
CA GLY A 83 0.68 0.80 -4.65
C GLY A 83 -0.64 1.47 -4.23
N GLU A 84 -1.67 0.74 -3.77
CA GLU A 84 -2.92 1.37 -3.29
C GLU A 84 -2.66 2.24 -2.06
N PHE A 85 -1.89 1.74 -1.10
CA PHE A 85 -1.51 2.51 0.08
C PHE A 85 -0.63 3.71 -0.29
N ASP A 86 0.34 3.55 -1.20
CA ASP A 86 1.16 4.65 -1.69
C ASP A 86 0.34 5.72 -2.43
N LYS A 87 -0.72 5.31 -3.14
CA LYS A 87 -1.69 6.22 -3.77
C LYS A 87 -2.48 6.98 -2.71
N PHE A 88 -2.93 6.31 -1.65
CA PHE A 88 -3.60 6.97 -0.52
C PHE A 88 -2.71 8.05 0.12
N LEU A 89 -1.41 7.76 0.31
CA LEU A 89 -0.43 8.70 0.88
C LEU A 89 -0.14 9.93 -0.01
N GLN A 90 -0.61 9.96 -1.25
CA GLN A 90 -0.42 11.11 -2.16
C GLN A 90 -1.48 12.20 -1.98
N HIS A 91 -2.53 11.95 -1.18
CA HIS A 91 -3.58 12.92 -0.93
C HIS A 91 -3.20 13.97 0.11
N ASP A 92 -3.95 15.08 0.11
CA ASP A 92 -3.76 16.15 1.08
C ASP A 92 -3.93 15.63 2.51
N GLU A 93 -3.10 16.13 3.43
CA GLU A 93 -3.11 15.76 4.84
C GLU A 93 -4.51 15.87 5.47
N ILE A 94 -5.26 16.92 5.11
CA ILE A 94 -6.64 17.14 5.58
C ILE A 94 -7.57 16.00 5.13
N LYS A 95 -7.48 15.58 3.87
CA LYS A 95 -8.31 14.49 3.32
C LYS A 95 -7.93 13.15 3.95
N ILE A 96 -6.63 12.90 4.13
CA ILE A 96 -6.12 11.71 4.82
C ILE A 96 -6.65 11.66 6.25
N LYS A 97 -6.49 12.73 7.03
CA LYS A 97 -7.00 12.82 8.42
C LYS A 97 -8.50 12.59 8.49
N SER A 98 -9.27 13.20 7.58
CA SER A 98 -10.71 13.01 7.48
C SER A 98 -11.07 11.55 7.21
N ALA A 99 -10.40 10.89 6.27
CA ALA A 99 -10.63 9.48 5.95
C ALA A 99 -10.28 8.56 7.12
N LEU A 100 -9.17 8.80 7.82
CA LEU A 100 -8.77 8.02 9.00
C LEU A 100 -9.75 8.18 10.15
N ASN A 101 -10.26 9.39 10.40
CA ASN A 101 -11.28 9.64 11.42
C ASN A 101 -12.62 8.96 11.07
N HIS A 102 -12.98 8.94 9.78
CA HIS A 102 -14.15 8.22 9.32
C HIS A 102 -14.02 6.72 9.53
N ILE A 103 -12.89 6.12 9.13
CA ILE A 103 -12.57 4.71 9.36
C ILE A 103 -12.66 4.36 10.85
N LYS A 104 -12.08 5.21 11.72
CA LYS A 104 -12.22 5.07 13.18
C LYS A 104 -13.68 4.96 13.59
N THR A 105 -14.47 5.95 13.22
CA THR A 105 -15.87 6.08 13.62
C THR A 105 -16.69 4.87 13.16
N GLU A 106 -16.44 4.37 11.94
CA GLU A 106 -17.11 3.18 11.42
C GLU A 106 -16.67 1.88 12.10
N LEU A 107 -15.40 1.78 12.49
CA LEU A 107 -14.86 0.62 13.22
C LEU A 107 -15.32 0.58 14.68
N ASP A 108 -15.45 1.75 15.33
CA ASP A 108 -15.94 1.86 16.71
C ASP A 108 -17.39 1.37 16.84
N LYS A 109 -18.18 1.45 15.76
CA LYS A 109 -19.53 0.87 15.69
C LYS A 109 -19.54 -0.67 15.68
N CYS A 110 -18.41 -1.30 15.35
CA CYS A 110 -18.32 -2.75 15.20
C CYS A 110 -18.09 -3.42 16.55
N THR A 111 -19.19 -3.69 17.26
CA THR A 111 -19.22 -4.35 18.57
C THR A 111 -20.06 -5.63 18.54
N GLY A 112 -19.85 -6.54 19.50
CA GLY A 112 -20.61 -7.80 19.63
C GLY A 112 -20.07 -8.96 18.81
N ASP A 113 -20.81 -10.07 18.76
CA ASP A 113 -20.31 -11.37 18.26
C ASP A 113 -19.96 -11.35 16.75
N ASN A 114 -20.62 -10.49 15.98
CA ASN A 114 -20.40 -10.37 14.53
C ASN A 114 -19.37 -9.30 14.15
N ALA A 115 -18.74 -8.63 15.13
CA ALA A 115 -17.87 -7.48 14.89
C ALA A 115 -16.71 -7.80 13.93
N GLU A 116 -16.03 -8.93 14.10
CA GLU A 116 -14.88 -9.30 13.28
C GLU A 116 -15.27 -9.56 11.81
N GLN A 117 -16.42 -10.20 11.58
CA GLN A 117 -16.96 -10.38 10.24
C GLN A 117 -17.31 -9.04 9.59
N GLN A 118 -17.96 -8.15 10.33
CA GLN A 118 -18.33 -6.83 9.82
C GLN A 118 -17.11 -5.95 9.53
N LYS A 119 -16.07 -6.00 10.38
CA LYS A 119 -14.78 -5.33 10.12
C LYS A 119 -14.12 -5.85 8.84
N SER A 120 -14.19 -7.16 8.59
CA SER A 120 -13.68 -7.76 7.35
C SER A 120 -14.43 -7.27 6.11
N ILE A 121 -15.76 -7.19 6.17
CA ILE A 121 -16.59 -6.59 5.12
C ILE A 121 -16.25 -5.12 4.94
N PHE A 122 -16.07 -4.39 6.04
CA PHE A 122 -15.73 -2.97 6.01
C PHE A 122 -14.38 -2.72 5.30
N LYS A 123 -13.38 -3.61 5.46
CA LYS A 123 -12.13 -3.54 4.68
C LYS A 123 -12.40 -3.54 3.18
N GLN A 124 -13.26 -4.44 2.69
CA GLN A 124 -13.60 -4.54 1.26
C GLN A 124 -14.32 -3.28 0.77
N ILE A 125 -15.21 -2.73 1.60
CA ILE A 125 -15.91 -1.47 1.31
C ILE A 125 -14.91 -0.31 1.19
N VAL A 126 -13.96 -0.20 2.12
CA VAL A 126 -12.92 0.85 2.10
C VAL A 126 -12.03 0.73 0.85
N GLN A 127 -11.61 -0.49 0.49
CA GLN A 127 -10.86 -0.74 -0.75
C GLN A 127 -11.63 -0.25 -1.98
N GLY A 128 -12.90 -0.65 -2.10
CA GLY A 128 -13.76 -0.23 -3.22
C GLY A 128 -13.96 1.28 -3.27
N ALA A 129 -14.18 1.91 -2.12
CA ALA A 129 -14.35 3.35 -2.01
C ALA A 129 -13.10 4.13 -2.45
N LEU A 130 -11.93 3.76 -1.95
CA LEU A 130 -10.67 4.43 -2.28
C LEU A 130 -10.22 4.21 -3.73
N ASN A 131 -10.66 3.11 -4.36
CA ASN A 131 -10.47 2.92 -5.81
C ASN A 131 -11.26 3.94 -6.64
N GLY A 132 -12.39 4.44 -6.12
CA GLY A 132 -13.12 5.57 -6.70
C GLY A 132 -12.52 6.95 -6.38
N GLY A 133 -11.50 7.02 -5.53
CA GLY A 133 -10.87 8.25 -5.04
C GLY A 133 -11.23 8.60 -3.59
N ILE A 134 -10.43 9.47 -2.98
CA ILE A 134 -10.66 9.93 -1.59
C ILE A 134 -11.72 11.04 -1.49
N ASP A 135 -12.07 11.68 -2.61
CA ASP A 135 -13.01 12.78 -2.62
C ASP A 135 -14.42 12.28 -2.29
N GLY A 136 -14.99 12.81 -1.20
CA GLY A 136 -16.28 12.35 -0.68
C GLY A 136 -16.20 11.04 0.12
N PHE A 137 -15.00 10.55 0.46
CA PHE A 137 -14.82 9.39 1.32
C PHE A 137 -15.52 9.60 2.67
N GLY A 138 -16.40 8.67 3.04
CA GLY A 138 -17.19 8.72 4.27
C GLY A 138 -18.43 9.62 4.23
N THR A 139 -18.51 10.56 3.27
CA THR A 139 -19.72 11.35 3.04
C THR A 139 -20.71 10.58 2.16
N ASN A 140 -20.20 9.96 1.09
CA ASN A 140 -21.04 9.32 0.06
C ASN A 140 -20.80 7.80 -0.04
N ASN A 141 -19.80 7.27 0.65
CA ASN A 141 -19.38 5.88 0.57
C ASN A 141 -18.66 5.47 1.87
N ALA A 142 -18.05 4.28 1.85
CA ALA A 142 -17.22 3.79 2.95
C ALA A 142 -17.96 3.71 4.30
N VAL A 143 -19.22 3.30 4.29
CA VAL A 143 -20.03 3.11 5.52
C VAL A 143 -20.01 1.63 5.90
N SER A 144 -19.79 1.32 7.18
CA SER A 144 -19.81 -0.06 7.65
C SER A 144 -21.25 -0.55 7.81
N THR A 145 -21.42 -1.87 7.86
CA THR A 145 -22.69 -2.49 8.28
C THR A 145 -22.78 -2.64 9.79
N CYS A 146 -21.82 -2.08 10.53
CA CYS A 146 -21.75 -2.15 11.98
C CYS A 146 -22.79 -1.25 12.64
N GLY A 147 -23.26 -1.62 13.83
CA GLY A 147 -24.29 -0.86 14.56
C GLY A 147 -25.72 -1.01 14.04
N ASN A 148 -25.95 -1.77 12.96
CA ASN A 148 -27.29 -2.09 12.44
C ASN A 148 -27.92 -3.33 13.11
N SER A 149 -27.63 -3.56 14.40
CA SER A 149 -28.15 -4.71 15.17
C SER A 149 -29.43 -4.36 15.91
#